data_AF-A0A350PJL9-F1
#
_entry.id   AF-A0A350PJL9-F1
#
_cell.length_a   1.000
_cell.length_b   1.000
_cell.length_c   1.000
_cell.angle_alpha   90.00
_cell.angle_beta   90.00
_cell.angle_gamma   90.00
#
_symmetry.space_group_name_H-M   'P 1'
#
loop_
_entity.id
_entity.type
_entity.pdbx_description
1 polymer ?
#
loop_
_entity_poly.entity_id
_entity_poly.type
_entity_poly.pdbx_seq_one_letter_code
_entity_poly.pdbx_strand_id
1 'polypeptide(L)'
;MASLFWGQANAEPKRQFRFELSFTSRNGDQPGDIPVWTVKTATKPVAQISTITHQYIDHTFNFPGRVTWQPITVTLVDPVNPDLSFAFLDILGKAGYKYPDTDSIARASLSKKDFTDTIGNVVLKQIDSTGLEIERWELVNPIITNIDFGGTLSYESDDMVE
;
A
#
# COMPACT_ATOMS: atom_id res chain seq x y z
N MET A 1 -8.20 22.76 30.62
CA MET A 1 -7.91 21.58 29.78
C MET A 1 -6.80 20.82 30.47
N ALA A 2 -7.09 19.67 31.10
CA ALA A 2 -6.06 18.87 31.74
C ALA A 2 -5.04 18.44 30.67
N SER A 3 -3.74 18.66 30.92
CA SER A 3 -2.70 18.22 30.00
C SER A 3 -2.70 16.69 29.96
N LEU A 4 -2.98 16.09 28.79
CA LEU A 4 -2.69 14.68 28.58
C LEU A 4 -1.17 14.51 28.72
N PHE A 5 -0.76 13.67 29.68
CA PHE A 5 0.63 13.37 29.95
C PHE A 5 0.84 11.86 29.89
N TRP A 6 2.00 11.38 29.43
CA TRP A 6 2.31 9.96 29.19
C TRP A 6 2.13 9.05 30.42
N GLY A 7 2.06 9.60 31.63
CA GLY A 7 1.76 8.84 32.85
C GLY A 7 0.27 8.62 33.15
N GLN A 8 -0.64 9.18 32.33
CA GLN A 8 -2.08 9.00 32.50
C GLN A 8 -2.57 7.80 31.68
N ALA A 9 -3.44 6.97 32.27
CA ALA A 9 -4.00 5.78 31.61
C ALA A 9 -4.74 6.10 30.29
N ASN A 10 -5.18 7.35 30.11
CA ASN A 10 -5.88 7.80 28.90
C ASN A 10 -4.94 8.34 27.80
N ALA A 11 -3.62 8.41 28.06
CA ALA A 11 -2.62 8.87 27.10
C ALA A 11 -1.89 7.67 26.47
N GLU A 12 -2.61 6.93 25.62
CA GLU A 12 -2.02 5.80 24.90
C GLU A 12 -1.42 6.26 23.55
N PRO A 13 -0.11 6.01 23.28
CA PRO A 13 0.47 6.30 21.99
C PRO A 13 -0.06 5.34 20.92
N LYS A 14 -0.25 5.87 19.72
CA LYS A 14 -0.41 5.08 18.49
C LYS A 14 0.79 4.15 18.32
N ARG A 15 0.54 2.84 18.17
CA ARG A 15 1.59 1.82 18.02
C ARG A 15 1.77 1.45 16.57
N GLN A 16 3.03 1.31 16.14
CA GLN A 16 3.37 1.06 14.73
C GLN A 16 2.84 -0.28 14.21
N PHE A 17 2.74 -1.31 15.05
CA PHE A 17 2.30 -2.65 14.66
C PHE A 17 0.77 -2.83 14.64
N ARG A 18 0.00 -1.85 15.15
CA ARG A 18 -1.48 -1.95 15.21
C ARG A 18 -2.09 -1.28 13.99
N PHE A 19 -1.96 -1.93 12.85
CA PHE A 19 -2.57 -1.49 11.60
C PHE A 19 -3.18 -2.67 10.85
N GLU A 20 -4.14 -2.37 10.00
CA GLU A 20 -4.80 -3.30 9.09
C GLU A 20 -4.80 -2.68 7.69
N LEU A 21 -4.49 -3.48 6.68
CA LEU A 21 -4.59 -3.08 5.29
C LEU A 21 -5.52 -4.03 4.56
N SER A 22 -6.52 -3.48 3.88
CA SER A 22 -7.53 -4.26 3.15
C SER A 22 -7.75 -3.71 1.74
N PHE A 23 -7.99 -4.61 0.79
CA PHE A 23 -8.31 -4.29 -0.60
C PHE A 23 -9.81 -4.42 -0.84
N THR A 24 -10.52 -3.36 -1.24
CA THR A 24 -12.00 -3.40 -1.28
C THR A 24 -12.57 -4.41 -2.27
N SER A 25 -11.84 -4.71 -3.36
CA SER A 25 -12.30 -5.66 -4.39
C SER A 25 -11.76 -7.09 -4.22
N ARG A 26 -10.83 -7.30 -3.27
CA ARG A 26 -10.13 -8.58 -3.04
C ARG A 26 -9.99 -8.85 -1.54
N ASN A 27 -11.08 -8.63 -0.80
CA ASN A 27 -11.17 -8.86 0.63
C ASN A 27 -11.99 -10.12 0.90
N GLY A 28 -11.31 -11.22 1.25
CA GLY A 28 -11.97 -12.49 1.52
C GLY A 28 -10.98 -13.64 1.66
N ASP A 29 -11.53 -14.86 1.69
CA ASP A 29 -10.80 -16.12 1.79
C ASP A 29 -10.80 -16.89 0.45
N GLN A 30 -11.11 -16.23 -0.68
CA GLN A 30 -11.16 -16.89 -1.98
C GLN A 30 -9.79 -16.92 -2.67
N PRO A 31 -9.57 -17.88 -3.60
CA PRO A 31 -8.38 -17.88 -4.44
C PRO A 31 -8.26 -16.57 -5.23
N GLY A 32 -7.24 -15.76 -4.92
CA GLY A 32 -7.02 -14.44 -5.52
C GLY A 32 -7.34 -13.24 -4.62
N ASP A 33 -7.92 -13.47 -3.44
CA ASP A 33 -8.06 -12.43 -2.41
C ASP A 33 -6.75 -12.21 -1.66
N ILE A 34 -6.57 -10.99 -1.15
CA ILE A 34 -5.42 -10.63 -0.31
C ILE A 34 -5.97 -10.42 1.10
N PRO A 35 -5.92 -11.45 1.96
CA PRO A 35 -6.49 -11.34 3.29
C PRO A 35 -5.64 -10.42 4.17
N VAL A 36 -6.30 -9.70 5.08
CA VAL A 36 -5.66 -8.66 5.92
C VAL A 36 -4.49 -9.19 6.76
N TRP A 37 -4.52 -10.48 7.12
CA TRP A 37 -3.51 -11.11 7.97
C TRP A 37 -2.18 -11.40 7.27
N THR A 38 -2.11 -11.35 5.94
CA THR A 38 -0.84 -11.56 5.22
C THR A 38 0.05 -10.32 5.20
N VAL A 39 -0.49 -9.15 5.54
CA VAL A 39 0.25 -7.89 5.49
C VAL A 39 1.23 -7.81 6.67
N LYS A 40 2.54 -7.70 6.37
CA LYS A 40 3.60 -7.59 7.39
C LYS A 40 3.99 -6.14 7.65
N THR A 41 4.21 -5.35 6.61
CA THR A 41 4.57 -3.93 6.75
C THR A 41 3.82 -3.07 5.74
N ALA A 42 3.50 -1.84 6.12
CA ALA A 42 2.94 -0.84 5.22
C ALA A 42 3.51 0.53 5.57
N THR A 43 3.96 1.29 4.56
CA THR A 43 4.40 2.67 4.77
C THR A 43 3.20 3.62 4.82
N LYS A 44 3.31 4.69 5.62
CA LYS A 44 2.30 5.75 5.63
C LYS A 44 2.44 6.64 4.38
N PRO A 45 1.34 7.21 3.88
CA PRO A 45 1.41 8.13 2.75
C PRO A 45 2.23 9.37 3.12
N VAL A 46 3.19 9.71 2.26
CA VAL A 46 4.04 10.92 2.42
C VAL A 46 3.65 11.94 1.36
N ALA A 47 3.15 13.08 1.81
CA ALA A 47 2.91 14.24 0.95
C ALA A 47 4.14 15.15 0.96
N GLN A 48 4.68 15.43 -0.21
CA GLN A 48 5.73 16.42 -0.41
C GLN A 48 5.14 17.67 -1.06
N ILE A 49 5.46 18.83 -0.50
CA ILE A 49 5.04 20.13 -1.04
C ILE A 49 6.27 20.76 -1.67
N SER A 50 6.27 20.89 -3.00
CA SER A 50 7.33 21.64 -3.69
C SER A 50 7.30 23.10 -3.24
N THR A 51 8.46 23.76 -3.16
CA THR A 51 8.54 25.20 -2.82
C THR A 51 9.02 25.98 -4.03
N ILE A 52 8.35 27.10 -4.30
CA ILE A 52 8.75 28.06 -5.32
C ILE A 52 9.40 29.23 -4.59
N THR A 53 10.70 29.40 -4.79
CA THR A 53 11.46 30.50 -4.19
C THR A 53 11.20 31.79 -4.97
N HIS A 54 10.82 32.85 -4.27
CA HIS A 54 10.80 34.21 -4.78
C HIS A 54 11.80 35.04 -3.98
N GLN A 55 12.78 35.60 -4.68
CA GLN A 55 13.82 36.42 -4.06
C GLN A 55 13.47 37.90 -4.24
N TYR A 56 13.53 38.66 -3.15
CA TYR A 56 13.42 40.11 -3.18
C TYR A 56 14.53 40.71 -2.32
N ILE A 57 15.52 41.33 -2.98
CA ILE A 57 16.74 41.85 -2.37
C ILE A 57 17.48 40.71 -1.60
N ASP A 58 17.77 40.88 -0.31
CA ASP A 58 18.48 39.91 0.56
C ASP A 58 17.54 38.86 1.19
N HIS A 59 16.25 38.87 0.83
CA HIS A 59 15.26 37.95 1.38
C HIS A 59 14.82 36.90 0.37
N THR A 60 14.76 35.65 0.82
CA THR A 60 14.19 34.52 0.09
C THR A 60 12.85 34.14 0.70
N PHE A 61 11.78 34.24 -0.09
CA PHE A 61 10.43 33.83 0.29
C PHE A 61 10.08 32.51 -0.39
N ASN A 62 9.69 31.50 0.38
CA ASN A 62 9.28 30.20 -0.14
C ASN A 62 7.75 30.14 -0.22
N PHE A 63 7.21 30.09 -1.43
CA PHE A 63 5.78 29.88 -1.66
C PHE A 63 5.47 28.39 -1.85
N PRO A 64 4.34 27.89 -1.32
CA PRO A 64 3.94 26.51 -1.53
C PRO A 64 3.57 26.28 -3.00
N GLY A 65 4.18 25.27 -3.60
CA GLY A 65 3.91 24.79 -4.95
C GLY A 65 2.94 23.60 -4.95
N ARG A 66 3.15 22.66 -5.88
CA ARG A 66 2.30 21.47 -6.04
C ARG A 66 2.61 20.43 -4.97
N VAL A 67 1.56 19.74 -4.50
CA VAL A 67 1.65 18.57 -3.62
C VAL A 67 1.83 17.31 -4.46
N THR A 68 2.84 16.51 -4.14
CA THR A 68 3.09 15.19 -4.72
C THR A 68 2.99 14.13 -3.63
N TRP A 69 2.30 13.03 -3.93
CA TRP A 69 2.20 11.89 -3.02
C TRP A 69 3.23 10.83 -3.42
N GLN A 70 4.00 10.35 -2.45
CA GLN A 70 4.97 9.29 -2.67
C GLN A 70 4.29 7.92 -2.73
N PRO A 71 4.85 6.94 -3.47
CA PRO A 71 4.36 5.56 -3.48
C PRO A 71 4.33 4.95 -2.08
N ILE A 72 3.30 4.14 -1.81
CA ILE A 72 3.22 3.33 -0.60
C ILE A 72 3.82 1.95 -0.90
N THR A 73 4.70 1.50 -0.02
CA THR A 73 5.30 0.17 -0.07
C THR A 73 4.63 -0.70 0.97
N VAL A 74 4.18 -1.88 0.54
CA VAL A 74 3.56 -2.90 1.39
C VAL A 74 4.34 -4.19 1.20
N THR A 75 4.66 -4.89 2.28
CA THR A 75 5.22 -6.24 2.23
C THR A 75 4.21 -7.22 2.81
N LEU A 76 4.07 -8.39 2.17
CA LEU A 76 3.09 -9.39 2.54
C LEU A 76 3.79 -10.75 2.65
N VAL A 77 3.50 -11.51 3.69
CA VAL A 77 3.99 -12.89 3.80
C VAL A 77 3.17 -13.77 2.85
N ASP A 78 3.82 -14.51 1.96
CA ASP A 78 3.14 -15.41 1.01
C ASP A 78 2.82 -16.76 1.67
N PRO A 79 1.54 -17.07 1.95
CA PRO A 79 1.15 -18.35 2.51
C PRO A 79 0.87 -19.37 1.38
N VAL A 80 1.01 -20.66 1.70
CA VAL A 80 0.71 -21.75 0.74
C VAL A 80 -0.75 -21.72 0.27
N ASN A 81 -1.65 -21.16 1.08
CA ASN A 81 -3.06 -20.95 0.72
C ASN A 81 -3.62 -19.74 1.50
N PRO A 82 -4.15 -18.69 0.85
CA PRO A 82 -4.17 -18.43 -0.60
C PRO A 82 -2.79 -18.02 -1.14
N ASP A 83 -2.41 -18.50 -2.32
CA ASP A 83 -1.18 -18.11 -3.02
C ASP A 83 -1.28 -16.63 -3.45
N LEU A 84 -0.53 -15.76 -2.77
CA LEU A 84 -0.53 -14.32 -3.04
C LEU A 84 0.25 -14.00 -4.31
N SER A 85 1.32 -14.75 -4.58
CA SER A 85 2.09 -14.61 -5.80
C SER A 85 1.20 -14.81 -7.03
N PHE A 86 0.36 -15.85 -7.02
CA PHE A 86 -0.65 -16.07 -8.05
C PHE A 86 -1.73 -14.98 -8.05
N ALA A 87 -2.20 -14.53 -6.87
CA ALA A 87 -3.19 -13.46 -6.78
C ALA A 87 -2.70 -12.17 -7.45
N PHE A 88 -1.46 -11.75 -7.17
CA PHE A 88 -0.83 -10.58 -7.77
C PHE A 88 -0.53 -10.75 -9.27
N LEU A 89 -0.16 -11.96 -9.70
CA LEU A 89 0.00 -12.26 -11.12
C LEU A 89 -1.34 -12.19 -11.87
N ASP A 90 -2.43 -12.70 -11.28
CA ASP A 90 -3.79 -12.54 -11.83
C ASP A 90 -4.23 -11.06 -11.84
N ILE A 91 -3.83 -10.25 -10.85
CA ILE A 91 -4.05 -8.79 -10.86
C ILE A 91 -3.37 -8.18 -12.09
N LEU A 92 -2.08 -8.48 -12.31
CA LEU A 92 -1.36 -7.98 -13.48
C LEU A 92 -2.00 -8.47 -14.78
N GLY A 93 -2.39 -9.74 -14.82
CA GLY A 93 -3.11 -10.37 -15.93
C GLY A 93 -4.38 -9.62 -16.33
N LYS A 94 -5.24 -9.36 -15.34
CA LYS A 94 -6.50 -8.62 -15.51
C LYS A 94 -6.28 -7.13 -15.78
N ALA A 95 -5.22 -6.54 -15.23
CA ALA A 95 -4.83 -5.15 -15.47
C ALA A 95 -4.31 -4.89 -16.90
N GLY A 96 -4.10 -5.95 -17.69
CA GLY A 96 -3.74 -5.87 -19.11
C GLY A 96 -2.38 -6.49 -19.45
N TYR A 97 -1.64 -7.04 -18.48
CA TYR A 97 -0.40 -7.74 -18.76
C TYR A 97 -0.69 -9.16 -19.23
N LYS A 98 -0.62 -9.40 -20.54
CA LYS A 98 -0.80 -10.73 -21.11
C LYS A 98 0.50 -11.17 -21.78
N TYR A 99 0.83 -12.46 -21.60
CA TYR A 99 1.95 -13.07 -22.33
C TYR A 99 1.69 -12.94 -23.85
N PRO A 100 2.60 -12.31 -24.61
CA PRO A 100 2.37 -12.02 -26.01
C PRO A 100 2.56 -13.29 -26.85
N ASP A 101 1.51 -14.09 -27.01
CA ASP A 101 1.47 -15.25 -27.91
C ASP A 101 0.94 -14.89 -29.31
N THR A 102 0.33 -13.70 -29.47
CA THR A 102 -0.27 -13.24 -30.74
C THR A 102 -0.20 -11.71 -30.85
N ASP A 103 -0.08 -11.17 -32.08
CA ASP A 103 -0.01 -9.71 -32.36
C ASP A 103 -1.15 -8.90 -31.71
N SER A 104 -2.36 -9.47 -31.64
CA SER A 104 -3.53 -8.86 -30.99
C SER A 104 -3.33 -8.64 -29.48
N ILE A 105 -2.62 -9.56 -28.81
CA ILE A 105 -2.33 -9.51 -27.38
C ILE A 105 -1.16 -8.56 -27.09
N ALA A 106 -0.18 -8.49 -28.00
CA ALA A 106 0.94 -7.54 -27.91
C ALA A 106 0.49 -6.07 -28.04
N ARG A 107 -0.69 -5.81 -28.60
CA ARG A 107 -1.31 -4.48 -28.67
C ARG A 107 -2.09 -4.10 -27.40
N ALA A 108 -2.37 -5.06 -26.52
CA ALA A 108 -2.98 -4.78 -25.23
C ALA A 108 -1.90 -4.21 -24.30
N SER A 109 -2.23 -3.09 -23.64
CA SER A 109 -1.35 -2.43 -22.68
C SER A 109 -2.04 -2.34 -21.34
N LEU A 110 -1.25 -2.28 -20.27
CA LEU A 110 -1.72 -1.98 -18.92
C LEU A 110 -2.59 -0.72 -18.90
N SER A 111 -3.78 -0.80 -18.31
CA SER A 111 -4.69 0.34 -18.22
C SER A 111 -5.02 0.69 -16.76
N LYS A 112 -5.08 1.99 -16.46
CA LYS A 112 -5.44 2.46 -15.11
C LYS A 112 -6.83 2.00 -14.69
N LYS A 113 -7.74 1.89 -15.66
CA LYS A 113 -9.11 1.43 -15.42
C LYS A 113 -9.11 -0.04 -14.97
N ASP A 114 -8.37 -0.90 -15.67
CA ASP A 114 -8.35 -2.33 -15.35
C ASP A 114 -7.66 -2.61 -14.01
N PHE A 115 -6.62 -1.86 -13.66
CA PHE A 115 -6.03 -1.90 -12.32
C PHE A 115 -7.03 -1.52 -11.23
N THR A 116 -7.77 -0.43 -11.45
CA THR A 116 -8.78 0.06 -10.50
C THR A 116 -9.91 -0.96 -10.33
N ASP A 117 -10.39 -1.53 -11.43
CA ASP A 117 -11.49 -2.51 -11.41
C ASP A 117 -11.06 -3.84 -10.75
N THR A 118 -9.77 -4.18 -10.78
CA THR A 118 -9.26 -5.46 -10.27
C THR A 118 -8.84 -5.41 -8.80
N ILE A 119 -8.26 -4.29 -8.36
CA ILE A 119 -7.74 -4.11 -6.98
C ILE A 119 -8.79 -3.40 -6.11
N GLY A 120 -9.58 -2.51 -6.70
CA GLY A 120 -10.41 -1.57 -5.97
C GLY A 120 -9.58 -0.53 -5.22
N ASN A 121 -10.13 0.00 -4.13
CA ASN A 121 -9.44 0.93 -3.25
C ASN A 121 -8.62 0.16 -2.21
N VAL A 122 -7.48 0.73 -1.81
CA VAL A 122 -6.67 0.21 -0.71
C VAL A 122 -6.94 1.04 0.53
N VAL A 123 -7.37 0.39 1.61
CA VAL A 123 -7.66 1.05 2.88
C VAL A 123 -6.64 0.61 3.91
N LEU A 124 -5.89 1.57 4.45
CA LEU A 124 -4.96 1.40 5.57
C LEU A 124 -5.60 2.00 6.82
N LYS A 125 -5.81 1.18 7.83
CA LYS A 125 -6.41 1.57 9.11
C LYS A 125 -5.40 1.39 10.23
N GLN A 126 -5.33 2.34 11.14
CA GLN A 126 -4.62 2.19 12.41
C GLN A 126 -5.64 1.98 13.52
N ILE A 127 -5.45 0.93 14.31
CA ILE A 127 -6.42 0.49 15.33
C ILE A 127 -5.90 0.77 16.76
N ASP A 128 -6.82 1.02 17.69
CA ASP A 128 -6.52 1.26 19.10
C ASP A 128 -6.29 -0.04 19.91
N SER A 129 -6.19 0.10 21.23
CA SER A 129 -6.06 -1.04 22.15
C SER A 129 -7.23 -2.03 22.10
N THR A 130 -8.44 -1.55 21.78
CA THR A 130 -9.72 -2.27 21.71
C THR A 130 -10.12 -2.73 20.29
N GLY A 131 -9.36 -2.36 19.26
CA GLY A 131 -9.63 -2.69 17.85
C GLY A 131 -10.47 -1.63 17.12
N LEU A 132 -10.70 -0.46 17.73
CA LEU A 132 -11.40 0.64 17.08
C LEU A 132 -10.47 1.39 16.13
N GLU A 133 -11.00 1.79 14.98
CA GLU A 133 -10.28 2.58 13.98
C GLU A 133 -9.98 3.99 14.53
N ILE A 134 -8.69 4.32 14.71
CA ILE A 134 -8.24 5.67 15.12
C ILE A 134 -7.94 6.53 13.89
N GLU A 135 -7.40 5.92 12.84
CA GLU A 135 -6.94 6.61 11.64
C GLU A 135 -7.19 5.74 10.42
N ARG A 136 -7.76 6.30 9.36
CA ARG A 136 -8.05 5.61 8.11
C ARG A 136 -7.50 6.41 6.95
N TRP A 137 -6.68 5.75 6.14
CA TRP A 137 -6.20 6.22 4.86
C TRP A 137 -6.83 5.39 3.76
N GLU A 138 -7.36 6.04 2.73
CA GLU A 138 -7.94 5.36 1.59
C GLU A 138 -7.26 5.84 0.32
N LEU A 139 -6.66 4.89 -0.40
CA LEU A 139 -6.06 5.11 -1.70
C LEU A 139 -7.12 4.78 -2.75
N VAL A 140 -7.53 5.81 -3.47
CA VAL A 140 -8.53 5.72 -4.53
C VAL A 140 -7.84 5.46 -5.86
N ASN A 141 -8.24 4.39 -6.54
CA ASN A 141 -7.70 3.98 -7.85
C ASN A 141 -6.16 3.83 -7.85
N PRO A 142 -5.59 3.03 -6.92
CA PRO A 142 -4.15 2.80 -6.85
C PRO A 142 -3.67 2.03 -8.08
N ILE A 143 -2.41 2.25 -8.43
CA ILE A 143 -1.70 1.47 -9.45
C ILE A 143 -0.54 0.75 -8.79
N ILE A 144 -0.26 -0.47 -9.24
CA ILE A 144 0.93 -1.20 -8.80
C ILE A 144 2.09 -0.79 -9.68
N THR A 145 3.14 -0.25 -9.08
CA THR A 145 4.35 0.20 -9.79
C THR A 145 5.46 -0.85 -9.79
N ASN A 146 5.47 -1.73 -8.79
CA ASN A 146 6.46 -2.79 -8.64
C ASN A 146 5.84 -3.97 -7.87
N ILE A 147 6.19 -5.19 -8.26
CA ILE A 147 5.87 -6.41 -7.51
C ILE A 147 7.17 -7.19 -7.37
N ASP A 148 7.52 -7.53 -6.14
CA ASP A 148 8.57 -8.48 -5.81
C ASP A 148 7.88 -9.73 -5.24
N PHE A 149 8.31 -10.92 -5.65
CA PHE A 149 7.66 -12.20 -5.32
C PHE A 149 8.50 -13.00 -4.31
N GLY A 150 9.16 -12.33 -3.38
CA GLY A 150 9.98 -12.98 -2.35
C GLY A 150 11.24 -13.61 -2.91
N GLY A 151 12.16 -12.75 -3.35
CA GLY A 151 13.47 -13.13 -3.87
C GLY A 151 14.27 -14.12 -3.01
N THR A 152 15.37 -14.62 -3.59
CA THR A 152 16.36 -15.58 -3.06
C THR A 152 15.79 -16.67 -2.15
N LEU A 153 15.34 -17.77 -2.77
CA LEU A 153 15.07 -19.03 -2.08
C LEU A 153 16.40 -19.64 -1.61
N SER A 154 16.57 -19.82 -0.30
CA SER A 154 17.74 -20.46 0.29
C SER A 154 17.32 -21.63 1.18
N TYR A 155 17.99 -22.77 1.03
CA TYR A 155 17.81 -23.92 1.93
C TYR A 155 18.44 -23.69 3.32
N GLU A 156 19.19 -22.60 3.50
CA GLU A 156 19.90 -22.27 4.74
C GLU A 156 19.16 -21.23 5.59
N SER A 157 18.05 -20.68 5.10
CA SER A 157 17.25 -19.69 5.82
C SER A 157 15.95 -20.35 6.32
N ASP A 158 15.63 -20.10 7.60
CA ASP A 158 14.36 -20.47 8.23
C ASP A 158 13.33 -19.32 8.14
N ASP A 159 13.63 -18.24 7.40
CA ASP A 159 12.76 -17.08 7.29
C ASP A 159 11.54 -17.35 6.39
N MET A 160 10.46 -16.61 6.60
CA MET A 160 9.25 -16.69 5.78
C MET A 160 9.46 -15.96 4.45
N VAL A 161 8.80 -16.42 3.38
CA VAL A 161 8.82 -15.75 2.07
C VAL A 161 7.89 -14.52 2.12
N GLU A 162 8.39 -13.36 1.68
CA GLU A 162 7.79 -12.01 1.85
C GLU A 162 7.84 -11.15 0.58
#